data_AF-A0A951J1M5-F1
#
_entry.id   AF-A0A951J1M5-F1
#
_cell.length_a   1.000
_cell.length_b   1.000
_cell.length_c   1.000
_cell.angle_alpha   90.00
_cell.angle_beta   90.00
_cell.angle_gamma   90.00
#
_symmetry.space_group_name_H-M   'P 1'
#
loop_
_entity.id
_entity.type
_entity.pdbx_description
1 polymer ?
#
loop_
_entity_poly.entity_id
_entity_poly.type
_entity_poly.pdbx_seq_one_letter_code
_entity_poly.pdbx_strand_id
1 'polypeptide(L)' 'MEFNIKLISANIIVVDKSNVHLKNTDGTEMVMHIGDVVTNAVWAEHGKLLVTLENGTIRLYHNQLEYDMI' A
#
# COMPACT_ATOMS: atom_id res chain seq x y z
N MET A 1 10.84 5.66 19.30
CA MET A 1 9.61 4.95 18.91
C MET A 1 10.05 3.90 17.91
N GLU A 2 10.25 2.64 18.35
CA GLU A 2 10.65 1.56 17.45
C GLU A 2 9.42 1.06 16.71
N PHE A 3 9.31 1.47 15.44
CA PHE A 3 8.30 0.96 14.53
C PHE A 3 8.58 -0.52 14.26
N ASN A 4 7.62 -1.38 14.61
CA ASN A 4 7.73 -2.81 14.36
C ASN A 4 7.67 -3.08 12.84
N ILE A 5 8.83 -3.26 12.22
CA ILE A 5 9.02 -3.67 10.82
C ILE A 5 8.18 -4.93 10.46
N LYS A 6 7.83 -5.75 11.47
CA LYS A 6 6.93 -6.91 11.32
C LYS A 6 5.53 -6.59 10.82
N LEU A 7 5.01 -5.38 11.02
CA LEU A 7 3.68 -4.99 10.52
C LEU A 7 3.66 -4.81 8.99
N ILE A 8 4.81 -4.57 8.36
CA ILE A 8 4.85 -4.15 6.95
C ILE A 8 4.78 -5.36 5.99
N SER A 9 5.24 -6.54 6.43
CA SER A 9 5.20 -7.78 5.65
C SER A 9 3.91 -8.59 5.83
N ALA A 10 3.04 -8.20 6.76
CA ALA A 10 1.84 -8.96 7.13
C ALA A 10 0.58 -8.49 6.38
N ASN A 11 0.69 -7.45 5.56
CA ASN A 11 -0.46 -6.78 4.98
C ASN A 11 -0.85 -7.39 3.64
N ILE A 12 -2.08 -7.90 3.56
CA ILE A 12 -2.67 -8.36 2.31
C ILE A 12 -2.92 -7.13 1.44
N ILE A 13 -2.39 -7.15 0.22
CA ILE A 13 -2.65 -6.13 -0.79
C ILE A 13 -3.81 -6.60 -1.66
N VAL A 14 -4.85 -5.78 -1.78
CA VAL A 14 -5.93 -5.98 -2.75
C VAL A 14 -6.03 -4.75 -3.64
N VAL A 15 -6.05 -4.97 -4.95
CA VAL A 15 -6.22 -3.91 -5.94
C VAL A 15 -7.68 -3.91 -6.40
N ASP A 16 -8.32 -2.74 -6.35
CA ASP A 16 -9.65 -2.50 -6.92
C ASP A 16 -9.64 -1.21 -7.74
N LYS A 17 -9.58 -1.36 -9.06
CA LYS A 17 -9.50 -0.26 -10.03
C LYS A 17 -8.41 0.74 -9.64
N SER A 18 -8.78 1.93 -9.18
CA SER A 18 -7.85 3.01 -8.81
C SER A 18 -7.46 3.02 -7.33
N ASN A 19 -7.84 1.99 -6.58
CA ASN A 19 -7.56 1.88 -5.16
C ASN A 19 -6.64 0.69 -4.86
N VAL A 20 -5.77 0.89 -3.89
CA VAL A 20 -4.99 -0.17 -3.26
C VAL A 20 -5.40 -0.28 -1.81
N HIS A 21 -5.91 -1.45 -1.44
CA HIS A 21 -6.32 -1.80 -0.09
C HIS A 21 -5.17 -2.52 0.59
N LEU A 22 -4.76 -2.01 1.75
CA LEU A 22 -3.74 -2.60 2.61
C LEU A 22 -4.44 -3.10 3.87
N LYS A 23 -4.59 -4.42 3.98
CA LYS A 23 -5.27 -5.07 5.11
C LYS A 23 -4.26 -5.68 6.06
N ASN A 24 -4.25 -5.21 7.29
CA ASN A 24 -3.45 -5.76 8.37
C ASN A 24 -4.04 -7.08 8.89
N THR A 25 -3.20 -7.90 9.53
CA THR A 25 -3.63 -9.18 10.13
C THR A 25 -4.60 -9.03 11.30
N ASP A 26 -4.67 -7.84 11.91
CA ASP A 26 -5.62 -7.51 12.98
C ASP A 26 -7.00 -7.10 12.45
N GLY A 27 -7.18 -7.09 11.13
CA GLY A 27 -8.43 -6.70 10.47
C GLY A 27 -8.51 -5.22 10.11
N THR A 28 -7.54 -4.41 10.49
CA THR A 28 -7.49 -2.99 10.11
C THR A 28 -7.25 -2.86 8.61
N GLU A 29 -7.97 -1.96 7.95
CA GLU A 29 -7.85 -1.72 6.51
C GLU A 29 -7.53 -0.25 6.23
N MET A 30 -6.56 -0.03 5.34
CA MET A 30 -6.26 1.27 4.78
C MET A 30 -6.51 1.25 3.27
N VAL A 31 -7.12 2.30 2.74
CA VAL A 31 -7.38 2.44 1.31
C VAL A 31 -6.58 3.61 0.77
N MET A 32 -5.70 3.35 -0.20
CA MET A 32 -4.97 4.38 -0.91
C MET A 32 -5.61 4.63 -2.28
N HIS A 33 -6.05 5.86 -2.52
CA HIS A 33 -6.53 6.27 -3.82
C HIS A 33 -5.38 6.73 -4.73
N ILE A 34 -5.19 6.04 -5.84
CA ILE A 34 -4.06 6.26 -6.76
C ILE A 34 -4.42 7.21 -7.91
N GLY A 35 -5.72 7.40 -8.19
CA GLY A 35 -6.24 8.26 -9.25
C GLY A 35 -6.29 7.64 -10.64
N ASP A 36 -5.46 6.63 -10.92
CA ASP A 36 -5.42 5.88 -12.18
C ASP A 36 -5.71 4.39 -11.94
N VAL A 37 -6.12 3.66 -12.98
CA VAL A 37 -6.35 2.21 -12.89
C VAL A 37 -5.04 1.49 -12.58
N VAL A 38 -5.05 0.79 -11.44
CA VAL A 38 -3.95 -0.03 -10.94
C VAL A 38 -4.11 -1.45 -11.47
N THR A 39 -3.03 -1.98 -12.03
CA THR A 39 -2.97 -3.36 -12.51
C THR A 39 -2.28 -4.28 -11.51
N ASN A 40 -1.33 -3.76 -10.73
CA ASN A 40 -0.64 -4.53 -9.70
C ASN A 40 -0.13 -3.60 -8.60
N ALA A 41 -0.04 -4.12 -7.38
CA ALA A 41 0.61 -3.47 -6.26
C ALA A 41 1.36 -4.51 -5.43
N VAL A 42 2.62 -4.20 -5.07
CA VAL A 42 3.49 -5.13 -4.35
C VAL A 42 4.36 -4.37 -3.36
N TRP A 43 4.55 -4.97 -2.18
CA TRP A 43 5.56 -4.50 -1.24
C TRP A 43 6.95 -4.77 -1.81
N ALA A 44 7.71 -3.69 -1.96
CA ALA A 44 9.14 -3.74 -2.19
C ALA A 44 9.89 -3.77 -0.85
N GLU A 45 11.20 -3.96 -0.92
CA GLU A 45 12.06 -3.93 0.27
C GLU A 45 11.89 -2.62 1.07
N HIS A 46 12.12 -2.71 2.39
CA HIS A 46 12.04 -1.58 3.32
C HIS A 46 10.68 -0.88 3.40
N GLY A 47 9.60 -1.59 3.11
CA GLY A 47 8.24 -1.07 3.31
C GLY A 47 7.81 -0.03 2.30
N LYS A 48 8.40 -0.05 1.11
CA LYS A 48 7.94 0.77 -0.01
C LYS A 48 6.89 0.00 -0.80
N LEU A 49 5.87 0.69 -1.29
CA LEU A 49 4.88 0.05 -2.16
C LEU A 49 5.15 0.43 -3.62
N LEU A 50 5.37 -0.59 -4.45
CA LEU A 50 5.38 -0.44 -5.90
C LEU A 50 3.96 -0.63 -6.44
N VAL A 51 3.51 0.31 -7.27
CA VAL A 51 2.20 0.27 -7.91
C VAL A 51 2.39 0.41 -9.41
N THR A 52 1.90 -0.56 -10.16
CA THR A 52 1.88 -0.53 -11.63
C THR A 52 0.50 -0.13 -12.10
N LEU A 53 0.45 0.80 -13.05
CA LEU A 53 -0.78 1.32 -13.63
C LEU A 53 -1.04 0.71 -15.01
N GLU A 54 -2.30 0.75 -15.45
CA GLU A 54 -2.72 0.25 -16.75
C GLU A 54 -2.02 0.98 -17.92
N ASN A 55 -1.69 2.26 -17.73
CA ASN A 55 -0.94 3.06 -18.71
C ASN A 55 0.57 2.73 -18.78
N GLY A 56 1.04 1.70 -18.05
CA GLY A 56 2.44 1.28 -18.02
C GLY A 56 3.33 2.10 -17.06
N THR A 57 2.78 3.12 -16.39
CA THR A 57 3.52 3.88 -15.38
C THR A 57 3.73 3.05 -14.12
N ILE A 58 4.91 3.17 -13.51
CA ILE A 58 5.22 2.57 -12.22
C ILE A 58 5.43 3.70 -11.20
N ARG A 59 4.75 3.62 -10.07
CA ARG A 59 4.87 4.56 -8.95
C ARG A 59 5.42 3.85 -7.73
N LEU A 60 6.26 4.56 -6.98
CA LEU A 60 6.85 4.08 -5.73
C LEU A 60 6.38 4.98 -4.59
N TYR A 61 5.64 4.39 -3.65
CA TYR A 61 5.16 5.08 -2.46
C TYR A 61 6.07 4.74 -1.28
N HIS A 62 6.51 5.78 -0.57
CA HIS A 62 7.26 5.65 0.66
C HIS A 62 6.28 5.71 1.83
N ASN A 63 6.54 4.91 2.87
CA ASN A 63 5.68 4.71 4.04
C ASN A 63 5.56 5.93 4.98
N GLN A 64 5.76 7.16 4.50
CA GLN A 64 5.22 8.35 5.16
C GLN A 64 3.73 8.46 4.80
N LEU A 65 2.95 7.48 5.23
CA LEU A 65 1.52 7.68 5.43
C LEU A 65 1.43 8.34 6.81
N GLU A 66 1.30 9.66 6.84
CA GLU A 66 0.98 10.36 8.08
C GLU A 66 -0.34 9.81 8.60
N TYR A 67 -0.26 9.08 9.71
CA TYR A 67 -1.41 8.49 10.38
C TYR A 67 -2.19 9.61 11.09
N ASP A 68 -3.27 10.07 10.48
CA ASP A 68 -4.40 10.56 11.27
C ASP A 68 -5.25 9.33 11.64
N MET A 69 -5.02 8.81 12.85
CA MET A 69 -5.96 7.88 13.47
C MET A 69 -7.23 8.68 13.80
N ILE A 70 -8.34 8.35 13.14
CA ILE A 70 -9.68 8.82 13.52
C ILE A 70 -10.25 7.84 14.55
#